data_AF-A0A285BWR8-F1
#
_entry.id   AF-A0A285BWR8-F1
#
_cell.length_a   1.000
_cell.length_b   1.000
_cell.length_c   1.000
_cell.angle_alpha   90.00
_cell.angle_beta   90.00
_cell.angle_gamma   90.00
#
_symmetry.space_group_name_H-M   'P 1'
#
loop_
_entity.id
_entity.type
_entity.pdbx_description
1 polymer ?
#
loop_
_entity_poly.entity_id
_entity_poly.type
_entity_poly.pdbx_seq_one_letter_code
_entity_poly.pdbx_strand_id
1 'polypeptide(L)' 'MLRHKTKMTSKKEKTDTMQRARVLGGFTLNGVRYESDNIIEADPNVIKNLGSSVDANQSAVDYCLSLKDPVIKKHLTK' A
#
# COMPACT_ATOMS: atom_id res chain seq x y z
N MET A 1 -19.53 34.84 -21.88
CA MET A 1 -18.21 34.68 -21.24
C MET A 1 -18.19 33.38 -20.44
N LEU A 2 -17.13 32.60 -20.65
CA LEU A 2 -16.58 31.45 -19.92
C LEU A 2 -17.46 30.57 -18.99
N ARG A 3 -17.52 29.30 -19.37
CA ARG A 3 -17.98 28.14 -18.59
C ARG A 3 -17.01 27.86 -17.44
N HIS A 4 -17.51 27.67 -16.22
CA HIS A 4 -16.85 26.77 -15.26
C HIS A 4 -17.90 25.93 -14.54
N LYS A 5 -18.15 24.74 -15.09
CA LYS A 5 -18.80 23.64 -14.38
C LYS A 5 -17.86 23.23 -13.26
N THR A 6 -18.22 23.51 -12.02
CA THR A 6 -17.51 23.04 -10.84
C THR A 6 -17.49 21.52 -10.90
N LYS A 7 -16.28 20.96 -11.08
CA LYS A 7 -16.02 19.52 -11.03
C LYS A 7 -16.62 18.98 -9.74
N MET A 8 -17.63 18.11 -9.86
CA MET A 8 -17.97 17.16 -8.81
C MET A 8 -16.72 16.33 -8.58
N THR A 9 -15.94 16.64 -7.54
CA THR A 9 -14.94 15.73 -7.03
C THR A 9 -15.70 14.59 -6.39
N SER A 10 -16.01 13.58 -7.20
CA SER A 10 -16.42 12.27 -6.71
C SER A 10 -15.41 11.85 -5.66
N LYS A 11 -15.77 12.01 -4.39
CA LYS A 11 -15.22 11.19 -3.31
C LYS A 11 -15.60 9.78 -3.69
N LYS A 12 -14.74 9.14 -4.49
CA LYS A 12 -14.76 7.69 -4.65
C LYS A 12 -14.42 7.18 -3.27
N GLU A 13 -15.46 6.90 -2.49
CA GLU A 13 -15.42 5.89 -1.45
C GLU A 13 -14.74 4.67 -2.09
N LYS A 14 -13.44 4.51 -1.81
CA LYS A 14 -12.69 3.33 -2.21
C LYS A 14 -13.08 2.24 -1.22
N THR A 15 -14.17 1.57 -1.53
CA THR A 15 -14.41 0.24 -0.99
C THR A 15 -13.33 -0.71 -1.55
N ASP A 16 -12.53 -1.23 -0.63
CA ASP A 16 -12.00 -2.61 -0.60
C ASP A 16 -11.02 -3.09 -1.68
N THR A 17 -10.23 -2.21 -2.30
CA THR A 17 -9.05 -2.67 -3.06
C THR A 17 -7.79 -2.44 -2.25
N MET A 18 -7.42 -3.45 -1.45
CA MET A 18 -6.13 -3.48 -0.76
C MET A 18 -5.00 -3.31 -1.78
N GLN A 19 -4.01 -2.51 -1.41
CA GLN A 19 -2.79 -2.27 -2.17
C GLN A 19 -1.64 -3.05 -1.56
N ARG A 20 -0.79 -3.61 -2.43
CA ARG A 20 0.44 -4.29 -2.03
C ARG A 20 1.63 -3.35 -2.18
N ALA A 21 2.57 -3.45 -1.25
CA ALA A 21 3.86 -2.78 -1.32
C ALA A 21 4.96 -3.64 -0.71
N ARG A 22 6.17 -3.55 -1.24
CA ARG A 22 7.38 -4.13 -0.66
C ARG A 22 7.83 -3.29 0.53
N VAL A 23 8.27 -3.93 1.60
CA VAL A 23 8.88 -3.26 2.74
C VAL A 23 10.38 -3.07 2.48
N LEU A 24 10.88 -1.84 2.62
CA LEU A 24 12.28 -1.51 2.30
C LEU A 24 13.22 -1.61 3.51
N GLY A 25 12.80 -1.08 4.67
CA GLY A 25 13.69 -0.90 5.83
C GLY A 25 13.30 -1.65 7.11
N GLY A 26 12.26 -2.49 7.06
CA GLY A 26 11.67 -3.12 8.24
C GLY A 26 11.04 -2.11 9.21
N PHE A 27 9.83 -2.39 9.71
CA PHE A 27 9.15 -1.50 10.66
C PHE A 27 8.10 -2.28 11.45
N THR A 28 7.58 -1.67 12.51
CA THR A 28 6.46 -2.22 13.26
C THR A 28 5.23 -1.36 13.03
N LEU A 29 4.12 -1.95 12.61
CA LEU A 29 2.84 -1.28 12.40
C LEU A 29 1.75 -2.02 13.18
N ASN A 30 1.10 -1.33 14.12
CA ASN A 30 0.08 -1.89 15.02
C ASN A 30 0.53 -3.19 15.72
N GLY A 31 1.78 -3.24 16.18
CA GLY A 31 2.36 -4.41 16.84
C GLY A 31 2.77 -5.55 15.90
N VAL A 32 2.51 -5.43 14.60
CA VAL A 32 3.00 -6.38 13.59
C VAL A 32 4.35 -5.91 13.09
N ARG A 33 5.37 -6.75 13.27
CA ARG A 33 6.70 -6.51 12.71
C ARG A 33 6.73 -6.90 11.24
N TYR A 34 7.18 -5.99 10.40
CA TYR A 34 7.45 -6.17 8.98
C TYR A 34 8.96 -6.10 8.77
N GLU A 35 9.50 -7.03 8.01
CA GLU A 35 10.93 -7.04 7.67
C GLU A 35 11.12 -6.61 6.22
N SER A 36 12.35 -6.25 5.86
CA SER A 36 12.68 -5.98 4.46
C SER A 36 12.27 -7.17 3.58
N ASP A 37 11.80 -6.88 2.37
CA ASP A 37 11.29 -7.85 1.38
C ASP A 37 9.99 -8.56 1.78
N ASN A 38 9.40 -8.20 2.92
CA ASN A 38 8.01 -8.56 3.17
C ASN A 38 7.11 -7.74 2.25
N ILE A 39 5.97 -8.32 1.88
CA ILE A 39 4.89 -7.62 1.18
C ILE A 39 3.85 -7.24 2.23
N ILE A 40 3.57 -5.95 2.35
CA ILE A 40 2.41 -5.48 3.10
C ILE A 40 1.22 -5.35 2.14
N GLU A 41 0.09 -5.93 2.51
CA GLU A 41 -1.19 -5.74 1.83
C GLU A 41 -2.10 -4.93 2.76
N ALA A 42 -2.39 -3.68 2.41
CA ALA A 42 -3.12 -2.75 3.27
C ALA A 42 -3.94 -1.77 2.43
N ASP A 43 -4.77 -0.96 3.08
CA ASP A 43 -5.44 0.14 2.40
C ASP A 43 -4.45 1.09 1.70
N PRO A 44 -4.77 1.61 0.51
CA PRO A 44 -3.93 2.57 -0.20
C PRO A 44 -3.55 3.79 0.66
N ASN A 45 -4.43 4.20 1.58
CA ASN A 45 -4.15 5.29 2.53
C ASN A 45 -3.08 4.91 3.54
N VAL A 46 -3.07 3.66 4.03
CA VAL A 46 -2.04 3.13 4.92
C VAL A 46 -0.71 3.07 4.17
N ILE A 47 -0.69 2.49 2.97
CA ILE A 47 0.51 2.43 2.12
C ILE A 47 1.08 3.83 1.85
N LYS A 48 0.21 4.81 1.56
CA LYS A 48 0.62 6.21 1.38
C LYS A 48 1.21 6.83 2.65
N ASN A 49 0.63 6.54 3.81
CA ASN A 49 1.13 7.04 5.10
C ASN A 49 2.49 6.43 5.47
N LEU A 50 2.78 5.21 5.03
CA LEU A 50 4.09 4.56 5.25
C LEU A 50 5.22 5.22 4.44
N GLY A 51 4.89 5.95 3.38
CA GLY A 51 5.84 6.76 2.61
C GLY A 51 7.05 5.96 2.14
N SER A 52 8.25 6.45 2.44
CA SER A 52 9.53 5.83 2.06
C SER A 52 9.85 4.52 2.80
N SER A 53 9.01 4.06 3.72
CA SER A 53 9.18 2.77 4.41
C SER A 53 8.82 1.58 3.52
N VAL A 54 8.01 1.84 2.48
CA VAL A 54 7.48 0.85 1.55
C VAL A 54 7.64 1.30 0.11
N ASP A 55 7.76 0.36 -0.81
CA ASP A 55 7.74 0.58 -2.25
C ASP A 55 6.49 -0.08 -2.83
N ALA A 56 5.54 0.76 -3.26
CA ALA A 56 4.29 0.33 -3.86
C ALA A 56 4.40 0.05 -5.38
N ASN A 57 5.60 0.12 -5.97
CA ASN A 57 5.80 -0.23 -7.37
C ASN A 57 5.56 -1.72 -7.59
N GLN A 58 4.87 -2.03 -8.70
CA GLN A 58 4.56 -3.41 -9.06
C GLN A 58 5.84 -4.25 -9.21
N SER A 59 6.90 -3.71 -9.82
CA SER A 59 8.19 -4.41 -9.96
C SER A 59 8.83 -4.78 -8.63
N ALA A 60 8.67 -3.95 -7.59
CA ALA A 60 9.18 -4.25 -6.25
C ALA A 60 8.37 -5.37 -5.58
N VAL A 61 7.05 -5.38 -5.78
CA VAL A 61 6.17 -6.45 -5.31
C VAL A 61 6.48 -7.76 -6.04
N ASP A 62 6.64 -7.71 -7.37
CA ASP A 62 6.95 -8.88 -8.20
C ASP A 62 8.32 -9.48 -7.83
N TYR A 63 9.31 -8.63 -7.53
CA TYR A 63 10.58 -9.09 -6.98
C TYR A 63 10.38 -9.93 -5.71
N CYS A 64 9.59 -9.44 -4.76
CA CYS A 64 9.33 -10.17 -3.52
C CYS A 64 8.55 -11.46 -3.77
N LEU A 65 7.57 -11.44 -4.69
CA LEU A 65 6.81 -12.63 -5.10
C LEU A 65 7.67 -13.68 -5.81
N SER A 66 8.76 -13.26 -6.46
CA SER A 66 9.73 -14.15 -7.11
C SER A 66 10.70 -14.84 -6.14
N LEU A 67 10.73 -14.41 -4.86
CA LEU A 67 11.55 -15.04 -3.83
C LEU A 67 11.02 -16.44 -3.50
N LYS A 68 11.90 -17.29 -2.96
CA LYS A 68 11.59 -18.69 -2.63
C LYS A 68 10.45 -18.82 -1.61
N ASP A 69 10.32 -17.85 -0.70
CA ASP A 69 9.28 -17.83 0.34
C ASP A 69 8.79 -16.38 0.56
N PRO A 70 7.82 -15.90 -0.23
CA PRO A 70 7.32 -14.53 -0.13
C PRO A 70 6.43 -14.37 1.09
N VAL A 71 6.85 -13.50 2.02
CA VAL A 71 6.06 -13.20 3.23
C VAL A 71 5.07 -12.07 2.95
N ILE A 72 3.78 -12.40 2.85
CA ILE A 72 2.69 -11.43 2.66
C ILE A 72 1.93 -11.25 3.97
N LYS A 73 1.88 -10.01 4.47
CA LYS A 73 1.17 -9.66 5.71
C LYS A 73 0.05 -8.69 5.43
N LYS A 74 -1.18 -9.09 5.73
CA LYS A 74 -2.37 -8.25 5.58
C LYS A 74 -2.53 -7.34 6.79
N HIS A 75 -2.64 -6.05 6.54
CA HIS A 75 -3.01 -5.06 7.52
C HIS A 75 -4.50 -4.74 7.39
N LEU A 76 -5.29 -5.27 8.31
CA LEU A 76 -6.71 -4.95 8.43
C LEU A 76 -6.86 -3.86 9.49
N THR A 77 -7.21 -2.66 9.07
CA THR A 77 -7.71 -1.61 9.97
C THR A 77 -9.09 -2.06 10.46
N LYS A 78 -9.16 -2.57 11.70
CA LYS A 78 -10.42 -2.87 12.41
C LYS A 78 -11.10 -1.58 12.89
#